data_AF-A0A1G1P4M8-F1
#
_entry.id   AF-A0A1G1P4M8-F1
#
_cell.length_a   1.000
_cell.length_b   1.000
_cell.length_c   1.000
_cell.angle_alpha   90.00
_cell.angle_beta   90.00
_cell.angle_gamma   90.00
#
_symmetry.space_group_name_H-M   'P 1'
#
loop_
_entity.id
_entity.type
_entity.pdbx_description
1 polymer ?
#
loop_
_entity_poly.entity_id
_entity_poly.type
_entity_poly.pdbx_seq_one_letter_code
_entity_poly.pdbx_strand_id
1 'polypeptide(L)'
;MALSIAGPSGCDWRRQKEPPPPPPTERPIVKEVKLPPVPNTQAQLYLSYQPDCRKSGLLSKSECQQCAKIPDSACAVSTRSPSGFQCYECVTKRQTCMDTGKLSKGDCQLCEGTTNTQCLPSGQTKDGEPCFKCVQYKPPCIRLGLLGEEDCGPCQKHGSLQCVPTKVSTEGIQCYECLERPDDCEDMEFFSKQDCRQCERDAGKKCVEIIKTKKGRACYQCVDKPQTCEDIGQMERDRCMSCAEDPQMECLMGHKTKEGKRCYECIDRVKECKDLSFVDFEDCRSCAQQTGKECHTVKALQGQQQCFQCMERLEKCTDLGLLDPADCYGCDSDPKKECVPDKKTKEGWQCFVCREKPQECGELKLLDQKECGECAADPKKECAPAKQTKEGRQCFVCRDKPQECAELNLIDQSACAGCVEDPKKE
;
A
#
# COMPACT_ATOMS: atom_id res chain seq x y z
N MET A 1 30.91 -34.49 -44.11
CA MET A 1 29.82 -34.67 -45.10
C MET A 1 28.53 -34.30 -44.41
N ALA A 2 28.07 -33.07 -44.62
CA ALA A 2 26.85 -32.53 -44.03
C ALA A 2 25.89 -32.22 -45.19
N LEU A 3 24.71 -32.84 -45.17
CA LEU A 3 23.64 -32.61 -46.14
C LEU A 3 22.61 -31.68 -45.50
N SER A 4 22.62 -30.43 -45.94
CA SER A 4 21.56 -29.45 -45.68
C SER A 4 20.45 -29.63 -46.71
N ILE A 5 19.22 -29.83 -46.26
CA ILE A 5 18.02 -29.82 -47.11
C ILE A 5 17.26 -28.53 -46.83
N ALA A 6 17.17 -27.68 -47.84
CA ALA A 6 16.30 -26.51 -47.90
C ALA A 6 14.89 -26.94 -48.36
N GLY A 7 13.86 -26.34 -47.78
CA GLY A 7 12.46 -26.48 -48.22
C GLY A 7 11.79 -25.10 -48.35
N PRO A 8 10.89 -24.88 -49.32
CA PRO A 8 10.60 -23.55 -49.86
C PRO A 8 9.23 -22.98 -49.44
N SER A 9 9.14 -21.66 -49.59
CA SER A 9 8.00 -20.90 -50.15
C SER A 9 6.64 -20.83 -49.44
N GLY A 10 6.41 -19.66 -48.84
CA GLY A 10 5.43 -18.70 -49.36
C GLY A 10 3.95 -19.04 -49.24
N CYS A 11 3.27 -18.42 -48.27
CA CYS A 11 1.82 -18.22 -48.30
C CYS A 11 1.53 -16.73 -48.07
N ASP A 12 1.24 -16.05 -49.18
CA ASP A 12 0.86 -14.65 -49.32
C ASP A 12 -0.66 -14.53 -49.12
N TRP A 13 -1.10 -13.98 -47.99
CA TRP A 13 -2.51 -13.74 -47.73
C TRP A 13 -2.90 -12.33 -48.20
N ARG A 14 -3.57 -12.32 -49.35
CA ARG A 14 -4.19 -11.14 -49.97
C ARG A 14 -5.14 -10.42 -49.00
N ARG A 15 -4.94 -9.11 -48.89
CA ARG A 15 -5.93 -8.11 -48.47
C ARG A 15 -7.23 -8.26 -49.28
N GLN A 16 -8.35 -8.50 -48.62
CA GLN A 16 -9.67 -8.21 -49.18
C GLN A 16 -10.10 -6.80 -48.77
N LYS A 17 -10.45 -6.01 -49.78
CA LYS A 17 -11.00 -4.66 -49.70
C LYS A 17 -12.46 -4.75 -49.21
N GLU A 18 -12.82 -3.87 -48.28
CA GLU A 18 -14.22 -3.64 -47.91
C GLU A 18 -15.02 -3.08 -49.10
N PRO A 19 -16.28 -3.52 -49.32
CA PRO A 19 -17.18 -2.92 -50.28
C PRO A 19 -17.79 -1.60 -49.75
N PRO A 20 -18.10 -0.63 -50.63
CA PRO A 20 -18.63 0.68 -50.24
C PRO A 20 -20.11 0.61 -49.77
N PRO A 21 -20.56 1.59 -48.96
CA PRO A 21 -21.92 1.63 -48.46
C PRO A 21 -22.95 1.91 -49.58
N PRO A 22 -24.18 1.38 -49.47
CA PRO A 22 -25.23 1.62 -50.44
C PRO A 22 -25.80 3.07 -50.36
N PRO A 23 -26.35 3.60 -51.47
CA PRO A 23 -26.88 4.95 -51.58
C PRO A 23 -28.20 5.15 -50.81
N PRO A 24 -28.57 6.41 -50.49
CA PRO A 24 -29.74 6.70 -49.68
C PRO A 24 -31.02 6.47 -50.47
N THR A 25 -31.87 5.57 -49.99
CA THR A 25 -33.19 5.33 -50.59
C THR A 25 -34.12 6.50 -50.31
N GLU A 26 -34.60 7.11 -51.38
CA GLU A 26 -35.55 8.20 -51.41
C GLU A 26 -36.87 7.85 -50.71
N ARG A 27 -37.42 8.84 -50.01
CA ARG A 27 -38.75 8.78 -49.40
C ARG A 27 -39.83 8.75 -50.49
N PRO A 28 -40.78 7.79 -50.48
CA PRO A 28 -42.03 7.95 -51.19
C PRO A 28 -42.99 8.81 -50.35
N ILE A 29 -43.21 10.03 -50.83
CA ILE A 29 -44.46 10.80 -50.86
C ILE A 29 -45.62 10.16 -50.07
N VAL A 30 -45.87 10.68 -48.88
CA VAL A 30 -47.12 10.43 -48.16
C VAL A 30 -48.21 11.25 -48.84
N LYS A 31 -49.15 10.56 -49.49
CA LYS A 31 -50.42 11.12 -49.96
C LYS A 31 -51.14 11.81 -48.81
N GLU A 32 -51.67 13.01 -49.04
CA GLU A 32 -52.65 13.65 -48.16
C GLU A 32 -53.79 12.67 -47.86
N VAL A 33 -53.83 12.17 -46.63
CA VAL A 33 -54.98 11.47 -46.08
C VAL A 33 -55.92 12.53 -45.54
N LYS A 34 -57.09 12.64 -46.19
CA LYS A 34 -58.25 13.38 -45.72
C LYS A 34 -58.47 13.14 -44.22
N LEU A 35 -58.63 14.22 -43.46
CA LEU A 35 -59.08 14.19 -42.07
C LEU A 35 -60.34 13.32 -41.92
N PRO A 36 -60.35 12.30 -41.05
CA PRO A 36 -61.57 11.60 -40.68
C PRO A 36 -62.41 12.47 -39.72
N PRO A 37 -63.73 12.26 -39.69
CA PRO A 37 -64.67 13.06 -38.90
C PRO A 37 -64.47 12.84 -37.39
N VAL A 38 -64.89 13.85 -36.63
CA VAL A 38 -64.87 13.90 -35.15
C VAL A 38 -65.37 12.57 -34.54
N PRO A 39 -64.61 11.94 -33.63
CA PRO A 39 -64.96 10.63 -33.07
C PRO A 39 -66.10 10.75 -32.06
N ASN A 40 -67.17 9.98 -32.26
CA ASN A 40 -68.41 10.06 -31.47
C ASN A 40 -68.61 8.85 -30.53
N THR A 41 -67.55 8.14 -30.09
CA THR A 41 -67.68 7.04 -29.12
C THR A 41 -66.50 6.91 -28.13
N GLN A 42 -66.80 6.57 -26.87
CA GLN A 42 -65.86 6.39 -25.75
C GLN A 42 -64.75 5.35 -26.00
N ALA A 43 -65.00 4.33 -26.82
CA ALA A 43 -64.02 3.27 -27.10
C ALA A 43 -62.80 3.77 -27.90
N GLN A 44 -62.99 4.74 -28.79
CA GLN A 44 -61.90 5.34 -29.56
C GLN A 44 -61.04 6.28 -28.71
N LEU A 45 -61.62 6.89 -27.67
CA LEU A 45 -60.89 7.70 -26.70
C LEU A 45 -60.04 6.82 -25.74
N TYR A 46 -60.48 5.60 -25.44
CA TYR A 46 -59.72 4.68 -24.58
C TYR A 46 -58.50 4.09 -25.30
N LEU A 47 -58.61 3.82 -26.60
CA LEU A 47 -57.50 3.31 -27.42
C LEU A 47 -56.38 4.33 -27.66
N SER A 48 -56.65 5.64 -27.56
CA SER A 48 -55.63 6.68 -27.72
C SER A 48 -54.73 6.90 -26.49
N TYR A 49 -55.09 6.31 -25.34
CA TYR A 49 -54.34 6.43 -24.08
C TYR A 49 -53.36 5.27 -23.81
N GLN A 50 -53.25 4.26 -24.69
CA GLN A 50 -52.23 3.22 -24.51
C GLN A 50 -50.83 3.79 -24.79
N PRO A 51 -49.86 3.65 -23.86
CA PRO A 51 -48.50 4.10 -24.08
C PRO A 51 -47.86 3.28 -25.19
N ASP A 52 -47.60 3.93 -26.32
CA ASP A 52 -46.97 3.32 -27.48
C ASP A 52 -45.45 3.27 -27.28
N CYS A 53 -44.89 2.07 -27.08
CA CYS A 53 -43.44 1.84 -26.90
C CYS A 53 -42.62 2.47 -28.05
N ARG A 54 -43.20 2.61 -29.25
CA ARG A 54 -42.55 3.23 -30.40
C ARG A 54 -42.20 4.71 -30.18
N LYS A 55 -42.95 5.43 -29.33
CA LYS A 55 -42.64 6.83 -29.01
C LYS A 55 -41.32 6.99 -28.24
N SER A 56 -40.86 5.91 -27.59
CA SER A 56 -39.58 5.86 -26.88
C SER A 56 -38.49 5.10 -27.66
N GLY A 57 -38.74 4.77 -28.93
CA GLY A 57 -37.79 3.98 -29.74
C GLY A 57 -37.66 2.52 -29.32
N LEU A 58 -38.58 2.01 -28.48
CA LEU A 58 -38.59 0.64 -27.97
C LEU A 58 -39.63 -0.22 -28.70
N LEU A 59 -39.41 -1.52 -28.68
CA LEU A 59 -40.24 -2.51 -29.35
C LEU A 59 -41.39 -2.95 -28.43
N SER A 60 -42.57 -3.17 -29.02
CA SER A 60 -43.61 -3.95 -28.37
C SER A 60 -43.24 -5.44 -28.33
N LYS A 61 -43.96 -6.23 -27.51
CA LYS A 61 -43.69 -7.66 -27.35
C LYS A 61 -43.70 -8.44 -28.66
N SER A 62 -44.62 -8.13 -29.58
CA SER A 62 -44.73 -8.79 -30.89
C SER A 62 -43.62 -8.37 -31.85
N GLU A 63 -43.19 -7.11 -31.79
CA GLU A 63 -42.08 -6.61 -32.61
C GLU A 63 -40.74 -7.18 -32.15
N CYS A 64 -40.56 -7.33 -30.84
CA CYS A 64 -39.35 -7.86 -30.28
C CYS A 64 -39.14 -9.36 -30.57
N GLN A 65 -40.18 -10.10 -30.92
CA GLN A 65 -40.02 -11.47 -31.46
C GLN A 65 -39.23 -11.48 -32.78
N GLN A 66 -39.20 -10.37 -33.51
CA GLN A 66 -38.41 -10.24 -34.73
C GLN A 66 -36.90 -10.15 -34.43
N CYS A 67 -36.49 -9.82 -33.19
CA CYS A 67 -35.08 -9.88 -32.78
C CYS A 67 -34.48 -11.28 -32.96
N ALA A 68 -35.30 -12.35 -32.88
CA ALA A 68 -34.82 -13.72 -33.11
C ALA A 68 -34.39 -13.99 -34.56
N LYS A 69 -34.72 -13.11 -35.50
CA LYS A 69 -34.26 -13.18 -36.90
C LYS A 69 -32.89 -12.53 -37.11
N ILE A 70 -32.39 -11.77 -36.13
CA ILE A 70 -31.07 -11.14 -36.17
C ILE A 70 -30.07 -12.10 -35.50
N PRO A 71 -28.93 -12.42 -36.15
CA PRO A 71 -27.89 -13.25 -35.54
C PRO A 71 -27.44 -12.67 -34.20
N ASP A 72 -27.22 -13.54 -33.21
CA ASP A 72 -26.77 -13.18 -31.87
C ASP A 72 -27.61 -12.13 -31.15
N SER A 73 -28.90 -11.99 -31.49
CA SER A 73 -29.81 -11.05 -30.82
C SER A 73 -30.92 -11.77 -30.05
N ALA A 74 -31.28 -11.20 -28.90
CA ALA A 74 -32.38 -11.64 -28.06
C ALA A 74 -33.24 -10.45 -27.66
N CYS A 75 -34.53 -10.75 -27.46
CA CYS A 75 -35.46 -9.77 -26.94
C CYS A 75 -35.29 -9.63 -25.42
N ALA A 76 -34.92 -8.45 -24.95
CA ALA A 76 -34.84 -8.14 -23.51
C ALA A 76 -35.84 -7.04 -23.13
N VAL A 77 -36.33 -7.08 -21.90
CA VAL A 77 -37.19 -6.03 -21.34
C VAL A 77 -36.30 -4.83 -21.00
N SER A 78 -36.55 -3.70 -21.65
CA SER A 78 -35.78 -2.46 -21.43
C SER A 78 -36.44 -1.58 -20.37
N THR A 79 -37.77 -1.44 -20.38
CA THR A 79 -38.49 -0.57 -19.43
C THR A 79 -39.82 -1.21 -19.00
N ARG A 80 -40.17 -1.04 -17.72
CA ARG A 80 -41.49 -1.43 -17.17
C ARG A 80 -42.22 -0.21 -16.64
N SER A 81 -43.47 -0.02 -17.06
CA SER A 81 -44.34 1.01 -16.51
C SER A 81 -44.93 0.57 -15.15
N PRO A 82 -45.38 1.52 -14.31
CA PRO A 82 -46.09 1.23 -13.06
C PRO A 82 -47.42 0.48 -13.28
N SER A 83 -48.02 0.62 -14.45
CA SER A 83 -49.24 -0.09 -14.87
C SER A 83 -48.97 -1.50 -15.42
N GLY A 84 -47.73 -1.98 -15.36
CA GLY A 84 -47.34 -3.34 -15.78
C GLY A 84 -47.02 -3.49 -17.26
N PHE A 85 -47.06 -2.42 -18.06
CA PHE A 85 -46.63 -2.47 -19.47
C PHE A 85 -45.11 -2.62 -19.55
N GLN A 86 -44.64 -3.47 -20.47
CA GLN A 86 -43.23 -3.71 -20.70
C GLN A 86 -42.88 -3.32 -22.13
N CYS A 87 -41.85 -2.52 -22.29
CA CYS A 87 -41.24 -2.22 -23.59
C CYS A 87 -39.90 -2.96 -23.69
N TYR A 88 -39.56 -3.38 -24.91
CA TYR A 88 -38.47 -4.31 -25.17
C TYR A 88 -37.46 -3.74 -26.15
N GLU A 89 -36.27 -4.32 -26.18
CA GLU A 89 -35.23 -3.99 -27.15
C GLU A 89 -34.50 -5.27 -27.60
N CYS A 90 -33.87 -5.22 -28.77
CA CYS A 90 -32.99 -6.30 -29.21
C CYS A 90 -31.60 -6.07 -28.59
N VAL A 91 -31.17 -6.97 -27.71
CA VAL A 91 -29.82 -6.97 -27.15
C VAL A 91 -29.01 -8.13 -27.72
N THR A 92 -27.68 -8.02 -27.71
CA THR A 92 -26.82 -9.14 -28.06
C THR A 92 -26.99 -10.28 -27.05
N LYS A 93 -27.17 -11.51 -27.53
CA LYS A 93 -27.20 -12.72 -26.69
C LYS A 93 -25.89 -12.81 -25.92
N ARG A 94 -25.99 -12.96 -24.59
CA ARG A 94 -24.82 -13.28 -23.76
C ARG A 94 -24.23 -14.59 -24.23
N GLN A 95 -22.91 -14.62 -24.41
CA GLN A 95 -22.21 -15.84 -24.78
C GLN A 95 -22.11 -16.73 -23.54
N THR A 96 -22.77 -17.88 -23.56
CA THR A 96 -22.71 -18.85 -22.46
C THR A 96 -21.49 -19.74 -22.58
N CYS A 97 -21.11 -20.41 -21.49
CA CYS A 97 -20.05 -21.41 -21.53
C CYS A 97 -20.35 -22.55 -22.52
N MET A 98 -21.62 -22.91 -22.70
CA MET A 98 -22.04 -23.93 -23.66
C MET A 98 -21.73 -23.54 -25.11
N ASP A 99 -21.85 -22.25 -25.45
CA ASP A 99 -21.50 -21.75 -26.79
C ASP A 99 -20.00 -21.90 -27.11
N THR A 100 -19.16 -22.09 -26.08
CA THR A 100 -17.73 -22.40 -26.22
C THR A 100 -17.40 -23.89 -26.06
N GLY A 101 -18.42 -24.75 -26.00
CA GLY A 101 -18.25 -26.19 -25.76
C GLY A 101 -17.78 -26.52 -24.34
N LYS A 102 -18.09 -25.66 -23.36
CA LYS A 102 -17.66 -25.76 -21.96
C LYS A 102 -18.86 -25.78 -21.02
N LEU A 103 -18.62 -26.17 -19.78
CA LEU A 103 -19.63 -26.30 -18.74
C LEU A 103 -19.71 -25.01 -17.92
N SER A 104 -20.91 -24.68 -17.46
CA SER A 104 -21.08 -23.70 -16.38
C SER A 104 -20.72 -24.35 -15.04
N LYS A 105 -20.59 -23.55 -13.98
CA LYS A 105 -20.35 -24.06 -12.62
C LYS A 105 -21.44 -25.02 -12.14
N GLY A 106 -22.69 -24.80 -12.53
CA GLY A 106 -23.82 -25.68 -12.18
C GLY A 106 -23.77 -27.02 -12.91
N ASP A 107 -23.27 -27.02 -14.14
CA ASP A 107 -23.19 -28.23 -14.98
C ASP A 107 -21.99 -29.13 -14.65
N CYS A 108 -21.13 -28.72 -13.69
CA CYS A 108 -20.01 -29.54 -13.23
C CYS A 108 -20.46 -30.88 -12.60
N GLN A 109 -21.71 -30.99 -12.12
CA GLN A 109 -22.29 -32.25 -11.64
C GLN A 109 -22.32 -33.34 -12.73
N LEU A 110 -22.36 -32.95 -14.02
CA LEU A 110 -22.27 -33.89 -15.13
C LEU A 110 -20.92 -34.62 -15.17
N CYS A 111 -19.87 -34.04 -14.58
CA CYS A 111 -18.57 -34.69 -14.44
C CYS A 111 -18.52 -35.73 -13.32
N GLU A 112 -19.47 -35.74 -12.36
CA GLU A 112 -19.45 -36.66 -11.21
C GLU A 112 -19.94 -38.07 -11.58
N GLY A 113 -20.65 -38.21 -12.70
CA GLY A 113 -21.15 -39.49 -13.20
C GLY A 113 -20.09 -40.39 -13.86
N THR A 114 -18.86 -39.90 -14.01
CA THR A 114 -17.75 -40.66 -14.61
C THR A 114 -16.68 -40.89 -13.54
N THR A 115 -16.19 -42.11 -13.39
CA THR A 115 -15.13 -42.39 -12.42
C THR A 115 -13.86 -41.63 -12.79
N ASN A 116 -13.23 -40.98 -11.81
CA ASN A 116 -11.97 -40.27 -11.98
C ASN A 116 -12.04 -39.03 -12.91
N THR A 117 -13.15 -38.31 -12.95
CA THR A 117 -13.26 -37.02 -13.64
C THR A 117 -13.43 -35.86 -12.65
N GLN A 118 -12.70 -34.76 -12.88
CA GLN A 118 -12.85 -33.51 -12.13
C GLN A 118 -13.25 -32.36 -13.05
N CYS A 119 -14.08 -31.46 -12.55
CA CYS A 119 -14.47 -30.24 -13.24
C CYS A 119 -13.45 -29.14 -12.96
N LEU A 120 -12.60 -28.81 -13.95
CA LEU A 120 -11.55 -27.80 -13.78
C LEU A 120 -11.87 -26.52 -14.55
N PRO A 121 -11.49 -25.33 -14.03
CA PRO A 121 -11.63 -24.08 -14.76
C PRO A 121 -10.92 -24.14 -16.11
N SER A 122 -11.61 -23.72 -17.15
CA SER A 122 -11.12 -23.73 -18.53
C SER A 122 -11.57 -22.45 -19.24
N GLY A 123 -10.88 -21.34 -19.01
CA GLY A 123 -11.17 -20.06 -19.65
C GLY A 123 -12.46 -19.37 -19.18
N GLN A 124 -12.86 -18.32 -19.88
CA GLN A 124 -13.97 -17.44 -19.52
C GLN A 124 -14.80 -17.05 -20.76
N THR A 125 -16.06 -16.65 -20.57
CA THR A 125 -16.89 -16.03 -21.61
C THR A 125 -16.39 -14.61 -21.93
N LYS A 126 -16.87 -14.00 -23.01
CA LYS A 126 -16.57 -12.59 -23.34
C LYS A 126 -17.01 -11.60 -22.25
N ASP A 127 -17.99 -11.99 -21.45
CA ASP A 127 -18.53 -11.22 -20.33
C ASP A 127 -17.78 -11.50 -19.01
N GLY A 128 -16.72 -12.32 -19.03
CA GLY A 128 -15.87 -12.63 -17.88
C GLY A 128 -16.36 -13.77 -16.99
N GLU A 129 -17.40 -14.52 -17.39
CA GLU A 129 -17.90 -15.64 -16.59
C GLU A 129 -16.96 -16.86 -16.71
N PRO A 130 -16.54 -17.49 -15.61
CA PRO A 130 -15.65 -18.65 -15.64
C PRO A 130 -16.37 -19.89 -16.18
N CYS A 131 -15.73 -20.53 -17.17
CA CYS A 131 -16.19 -21.78 -17.76
C CYS A 131 -15.33 -22.95 -17.30
N PHE A 132 -15.88 -24.16 -17.36
CA PHE A 132 -15.26 -25.37 -16.83
C PHE A 132 -15.24 -26.50 -17.86
N LYS A 133 -14.39 -27.49 -17.66
CA LYS A 133 -14.34 -28.71 -18.49
C LYS A 133 -14.11 -29.93 -17.61
N CYS A 134 -14.76 -31.05 -17.93
CA CYS A 134 -14.45 -32.33 -17.31
C CYS A 134 -13.08 -32.81 -17.82
N VAL A 135 -12.15 -33.06 -16.89
CA VAL A 135 -10.86 -33.66 -17.19
C VAL A 135 -10.79 -34.98 -16.46
N GLN A 136 -10.41 -36.04 -17.18
CA GLN A 136 -10.18 -37.34 -16.58
C GLN A 136 -8.87 -37.29 -15.80
N TYR A 137 -8.97 -37.22 -14.48
CA TYR A 137 -7.86 -37.28 -13.56
C TYR A 137 -7.38 -38.73 -13.49
N LYS A 138 -6.30 -39.08 -14.19
CA LYS A 138 -5.63 -40.35 -13.92
C LYS A 138 -4.97 -40.28 -12.54
N PRO A 139 -5.22 -41.24 -11.63
CA PRO A 139 -4.51 -41.33 -10.37
C PRO A 139 -2.98 -41.33 -10.57
N PRO A 140 -2.19 -40.88 -9.60
CA PRO A 140 -0.78 -40.59 -9.80
C PRO A 140 0.04 -41.83 -10.19
N CYS A 141 -0.32 -42.99 -9.63
CA CYS A 141 0.31 -44.26 -9.96
C CYS A 141 -0.04 -44.76 -11.36
N ILE A 142 -1.29 -44.60 -11.80
CA ILE A 142 -1.74 -44.97 -13.15
C ILE A 142 -1.04 -44.14 -14.23
N ARG A 143 -0.68 -42.88 -13.95
CA ARG A 143 0.13 -42.05 -14.88
C ARG A 143 1.53 -42.63 -15.11
N LEU A 144 2.05 -43.39 -14.14
CA LEU A 144 3.32 -44.09 -14.21
C LEU A 144 3.15 -45.53 -14.76
N GLY A 145 1.94 -45.95 -15.10
CA GLY A 145 1.65 -47.35 -15.48
C GLY A 145 1.68 -48.32 -14.31
N LEU A 146 1.59 -47.82 -13.07
CA LEU A 146 1.67 -48.59 -11.82
C LEU A 146 0.32 -48.63 -11.09
N LEU A 147 0.20 -49.54 -10.14
CA LEU A 147 -0.99 -49.77 -9.33
C LEU A 147 -0.98 -48.90 -8.07
N GLY A 148 -2.18 -48.49 -7.61
CA GLY A 148 -2.37 -47.98 -6.26
C GLY A 148 -2.37 -49.12 -5.22
N GLU A 149 -2.30 -48.79 -3.94
CA GLU A 149 -2.33 -49.80 -2.86
C GLU A 149 -3.66 -50.58 -2.86
N GLU A 150 -4.79 -49.90 -3.08
CA GLU A 150 -6.11 -50.53 -3.22
C GLU A 150 -6.20 -51.52 -4.39
N ASP A 151 -5.41 -51.30 -5.45
CA ASP A 151 -5.45 -52.10 -6.67
C ASP A 151 -4.56 -53.36 -6.60
N CYS A 152 -3.84 -53.57 -5.50
CA CYS A 152 -2.99 -54.75 -5.30
C CYS A 152 -3.75 -56.06 -5.09
N GLY A 153 -5.07 -56.02 -4.84
CA GLY A 153 -5.89 -57.18 -4.49
C GLY A 153 -5.81 -58.36 -5.48
N PRO A 154 -5.92 -58.17 -6.80
CA PRO A 154 -5.82 -59.25 -7.78
C PRO A 154 -4.48 -59.99 -7.74
N CYS A 155 -3.39 -59.28 -7.50
CA CYS A 155 -2.05 -59.85 -7.48
C CYS A 155 -1.77 -60.63 -6.21
N GLN A 156 -2.33 -60.20 -5.08
CA GLN A 156 -2.22 -60.94 -3.83
C GLN A 156 -3.01 -62.26 -3.86
N LYS A 157 -4.06 -62.36 -4.70
CA LYS A 157 -4.86 -63.60 -4.87
C LYS A 157 -4.12 -64.68 -5.66
N HIS A 158 -3.28 -64.31 -6.61
CA HIS A 158 -2.43 -65.25 -7.32
C HIS A 158 -1.20 -65.56 -6.45
N GLY A 159 -1.12 -66.75 -5.84
CA GLY A 159 -0.03 -67.11 -4.92
C GLY A 159 1.39 -67.04 -5.53
N SER A 160 1.49 -66.97 -6.87
CA SER A 160 2.73 -66.76 -7.63
C SER A 160 3.11 -65.29 -7.80
N LEU A 161 2.24 -64.34 -7.49
CA LEU A 161 2.46 -62.91 -7.64
C LEU A 161 2.59 -62.22 -6.27
N GLN A 162 3.26 -61.08 -6.26
CA GLN A 162 3.33 -60.18 -5.12
C GLN A 162 3.22 -58.74 -5.62
N CYS A 163 2.42 -57.94 -4.90
CA CYS A 163 2.41 -56.49 -5.11
C CYS A 163 3.58 -55.89 -4.34
N VAL A 164 4.52 -55.28 -5.05
CA VAL A 164 5.74 -54.68 -4.47
C VAL A 164 5.74 -53.17 -4.67
N PRO A 165 6.22 -52.38 -3.69
CA PRO A 165 6.37 -50.95 -3.84
C PRO A 165 7.54 -50.65 -4.79
N THR A 166 7.26 -49.98 -5.91
CA THR A 166 8.27 -49.74 -6.96
C THR A 166 8.71 -48.28 -7.02
N LYS A 167 7.76 -47.33 -7.00
CA LYS A 167 8.08 -45.92 -7.26
C LYS A 167 7.16 -44.98 -6.49
N VAL A 168 7.69 -43.83 -6.07
CA VAL A 168 6.88 -42.75 -5.47
C VAL A 168 6.51 -41.76 -6.58
N SER A 169 5.23 -41.40 -6.66
CA SER A 169 4.74 -40.39 -7.60
C SER A 169 5.29 -39.00 -7.25
N THR A 170 5.20 -38.04 -8.17
CA THR A 170 5.58 -36.63 -7.92
C THR A 170 4.76 -35.99 -6.80
N GLU A 171 3.64 -36.60 -6.44
CA GLU A 171 2.69 -36.15 -5.41
C GLU A 171 2.96 -36.86 -4.07
N GLY A 172 4.04 -37.66 -3.96
CA GLY A 172 4.45 -38.33 -2.72
C GLY A 172 3.74 -39.65 -2.44
N ILE A 173 2.96 -40.18 -3.40
CA ILE A 173 2.20 -41.43 -3.22
C ILE A 173 3.05 -42.63 -3.65
N GLN A 174 3.16 -43.65 -2.79
CA GLN A 174 3.82 -44.91 -3.12
C GLN A 174 3.00 -45.72 -4.11
N CYS A 175 3.60 -46.11 -5.22
CA CYS A 175 2.99 -46.91 -6.28
C CYS A 175 3.59 -48.32 -6.32
N TYR A 176 2.77 -49.26 -6.79
CA TYR A 176 3.05 -50.69 -6.70
C TYR A 176 3.03 -51.37 -8.08
N GLU A 177 3.73 -52.49 -8.18
CA GLU A 177 3.75 -53.34 -9.36
C GLU A 177 3.56 -54.80 -8.96
N CYS A 178 2.94 -55.58 -9.84
CA CYS A 178 2.75 -57.00 -9.62
C CYS A 178 3.86 -57.79 -10.29
N LEU A 179 4.76 -58.32 -9.47
CA LEU A 179 5.87 -59.13 -9.92
C LEU A 179 5.63 -60.60 -9.56
N GLU A 180 6.16 -61.49 -10.39
CA GLU A 180 6.26 -62.91 -10.05
C GLU A 180 7.22 -63.09 -8.88
N ARG A 181 6.82 -63.94 -7.94
CA ARG A 181 7.68 -64.34 -6.83
C ARG A 181 8.81 -65.19 -7.38
N PRO A 182 10.08 -64.84 -7.15
CA PRO A 182 11.20 -65.67 -7.58
C PRO A 182 11.23 -66.99 -6.79
N ASP A 183 11.89 -68.00 -7.34
CA ASP A 183 12.10 -69.27 -6.64
C ASP A 183 13.20 -69.12 -5.57
N ASP A 184 14.28 -68.41 -5.91
CA ASP A 184 15.35 -68.01 -4.99
C ASP A 184 15.74 -66.52 -5.18
N CYS A 185 16.27 -65.87 -4.13
CA CYS A 185 16.53 -64.42 -4.17
C CYS A 185 17.58 -64.01 -5.22
N GLU A 186 18.53 -64.90 -5.49
CA GLU A 186 19.63 -64.69 -6.44
C GLU A 186 19.12 -64.56 -7.89
N ASP A 187 17.98 -65.20 -8.23
CA ASP A 187 17.38 -65.17 -9.57
C ASP A 187 17.02 -63.76 -10.05
N MET A 188 16.82 -62.85 -9.10
CA MET A 188 16.42 -61.45 -9.33
C MET A 188 17.47 -60.46 -8.78
N GLU A 189 18.71 -60.93 -8.60
CA GLU A 189 19.82 -60.13 -8.05
C GLU A 189 19.55 -59.55 -6.64
N PHE A 190 18.64 -60.15 -5.87
CA PHE A 190 18.36 -59.77 -4.49
C PHE A 190 19.22 -60.56 -3.49
N PHE A 191 19.51 -59.94 -2.35
CA PHE A 191 20.32 -60.53 -1.30
C PHE A 191 19.48 -61.41 -0.37
N SER A 192 20.10 -62.49 0.12
CA SER A 192 19.60 -63.17 1.32
C SER A 192 19.73 -62.26 2.54
N LYS A 193 19.02 -62.56 3.63
CA LYS A 193 19.15 -61.81 4.89
C LYS A 193 20.59 -61.76 5.42
N GLN A 194 21.37 -62.81 5.17
CA GLN A 194 22.74 -62.93 5.66
C GLN A 194 23.71 -62.07 4.83
N ASP A 195 23.54 -62.07 3.51
CA ASP A 195 24.36 -61.26 2.60
C ASP A 195 24.02 -59.78 2.74
N CYS A 196 22.74 -59.46 2.96
CA CYS A 196 22.33 -58.08 3.15
C CYS A 196 22.93 -57.47 4.44
N ARG A 197 23.13 -58.26 5.51
CA ARG A 197 23.86 -57.78 6.70
C ARG A 197 25.29 -57.33 6.43
N GLN A 198 25.92 -57.81 5.35
CA GLN A 198 27.23 -57.27 4.95
C GLN A 198 27.12 -55.86 4.37
N CYS A 199 26.01 -55.53 3.70
CA CYS A 199 25.70 -54.18 3.22
C CYS A 199 25.50 -53.19 4.38
N GLU A 200 24.84 -53.60 5.46
CA GLU A 200 24.61 -52.75 6.65
C GLU A 200 25.90 -52.42 7.43
N ARG A 201 27.06 -52.98 7.04
CA ARG A 201 28.36 -52.54 7.58
C ARG A 201 28.73 -51.13 7.11
N ASP A 202 28.19 -50.70 5.98
CA ASP A 202 28.29 -49.32 5.51
C ASP A 202 27.22 -48.47 6.23
N ALA A 203 27.66 -47.45 6.98
CA ALA A 203 26.77 -46.58 7.75
C ALA A 203 25.76 -45.81 6.87
N GLY A 204 26.07 -45.64 5.58
CA GLY A 204 25.22 -44.97 4.60
C GLY A 204 24.20 -45.88 3.93
N LYS A 205 24.16 -47.18 4.21
CA LYS A 205 23.28 -48.14 3.55
C LYS A 205 22.39 -48.88 4.52
N LYS A 206 21.24 -49.36 4.03
CA LYS A 206 20.31 -50.19 4.79
C LYS A 206 19.75 -51.31 3.93
N CYS A 207 19.36 -52.40 4.59
CA CYS A 207 18.63 -53.48 3.94
C CYS A 207 17.14 -53.28 4.05
N VAL A 208 16.47 -53.33 2.90
CA VAL A 208 15.01 -53.25 2.83
C VAL A 208 14.49 -54.54 2.22
N GLU A 209 13.46 -55.13 2.84
CA GLU A 209 12.76 -56.28 2.28
C GLU A 209 11.96 -55.83 1.06
N ILE A 210 12.26 -56.40 -0.12
CA ILE A 210 11.63 -56.00 -1.38
C ILE A 210 10.54 -57.00 -1.78
N ILE A 211 10.83 -58.30 -1.70
CA ILE A 211 9.94 -59.36 -2.17
C ILE A 211 10.13 -60.66 -1.36
N LYS A 212 9.15 -61.57 -1.43
CA LYS A 212 9.23 -62.92 -0.89
C LYS A 212 9.25 -63.96 -2.01
N THR A 213 10.06 -65.00 -1.86
CA THR A 213 10.09 -66.12 -2.79
C THR A 213 8.78 -66.93 -2.74
N LYS A 214 8.56 -67.83 -3.71
CA LYS A 214 7.42 -68.77 -3.70
C LYS A 214 7.37 -69.63 -2.42
N LYS A 215 8.55 -69.92 -1.83
CA LYS A 215 8.71 -70.65 -0.57
C LYS A 215 8.56 -69.75 0.68
N GLY A 216 8.25 -68.47 0.51
CA GLY A 216 8.03 -67.50 1.59
C GLY A 216 9.31 -66.90 2.20
N ARG A 217 10.48 -67.08 1.57
CA ARG A 217 11.73 -66.48 2.06
C ARG A 217 11.79 -65.00 1.66
N ALA A 218 12.13 -64.12 2.59
CA ALA A 218 12.30 -62.70 2.29
C ALA A 218 13.63 -62.43 1.56
N CYS A 219 13.54 -61.64 0.50
CA CYS A 219 14.66 -61.16 -0.29
C CYS A 219 14.85 -59.66 -0.03
N TYR A 220 16.11 -59.25 0.07
CA TYR A 220 16.49 -57.91 0.50
C TYR A 220 17.28 -57.19 -0.59
N GLN A 221 17.19 -55.86 -0.61
CA GLN A 221 18.04 -55.03 -1.43
C GLN A 221 18.80 -54.05 -0.55
N CYS A 222 20.09 -53.89 -0.88
CA CYS A 222 20.96 -52.90 -0.29
C CYS A 222 20.68 -51.55 -0.95
N VAL A 223 20.08 -50.62 -0.20
CA VAL A 223 19.77 -49.27 -0.68
C VAL A 223 20.47 -48.23 0.17
N ASP A 224 20.72 -47.06 -0.39
CA ASP A 224 21.24 -45.94 0.39
C ASP A 224 20.21 -45.55 1.47
N LYS A 225 20.70 -45.33 2.68
CA LYS A 225 19.90 -44.87 3.81
C LYS A 225 19.40 -43.45 3.47
N PRO A 226 18.08 -43.18 3.59
CA PRO A 226 17.55 -41.85 3.32
C PRO A 226 18.26 -40.84 4.20
N GLN A 227 18.74 -39.75 3.59
CA GLN A 227 19.35 -38.68 4.35
C GLN A 227 18.27 -38.01 5.22
N THR A 228 18.52 -37.94 6.52
CA THR A 228 17.63 -37.26 7.46
C THR A 228 18.01 -35.78 7.56
N CYS A 229 17.12 -34.97 8.12
CA CYS A 229 17.44 -33.56 8.39
C CYS A 229 18.59 -33.43 9.40
N GLU A 230 18.69 -34.36 10.35
CA GLU A 230 19.76 -34.37 11.35
C GLU A 230 21.13 -34.62 10.72
N ASP A 231 21.19 -35.45 9.66
CA ASP A 231 22.43 -35.72 8.92
C ASP A 231 23.02 -34.49 8.21
N ILE A 232 22.20 -33.45 7.99
CA ILE A 232 22.65 -32.15 7.43
C ILE A 232 22.68 -31.04 8.49
N GLY A 233 22.60 -31.38 9.78
CA GLY A 233 22.62 -30.41 10.88
C GLY A 233 21.35 -29.58 11.00
N GLN A 234 20.24 -30.03 10.42
CA GLN A 234 18.94 -29.37 10.46
C GLN A 234 17.92 -30.26 11.18
N MET A 235 16.66 -29.82 11.23
CA MET A 235 15.60 -30.55 11.93
C MET A 235 14.32 -30.65 11.10
N GLU A 236 13.42 -31.53 11.55
CA GLU A 236 12.11 -31.67 10.96
C GLU A 236 11.19 -30.52 11.39
N ARG A 237 10.12 -30.30 10.62
CA ARG A 237 9.19 -29.19 10.82
C ARG A 237 8.64 -29.13 12.24
N ASP A 238 8.16 -30.26 12.77
CA ASP A 238 7.48 -30.28 14.06
C ASP A 238 8.43 -29.87 15.20
N ARG A 239 9.70 -30.31 15.13
CA ARG A 239 10.74 -29.94 16.09
C ARG A 239 11.15 -28.47 15.96
N CYS A 240 11.14 -27.93 14.75
CA CYS A 240 11.42 -26.52 14.49
C CYS A 240 10.28 -25.60 14.93
N MET A 241 9.02 -26.04 14.81
CA MET A 241 7.86 -25.29 15.30
C MET A 241 7.89 -25.12 16.83
N SER A 242 8.39 -26.11 17.58
CA SER A 242 8.62 -25.95 19.02
C SER A 242 9.65 -24.87 19.35
N CYS A 243 10.60 -24.62 18.46
CA CYS A 243 11.57 -23.54 18.65
C CYS A 243 10.93 -22.16 18.47
N ALA A 244 9.96 -22.03 17.56
CA ALA A 244 9.18 -20.81 17.36
C ALA A 244 8.21 -20.49 18.51
N GLU A 245 8.17 -21.30 19.57
CA GLU A 245 7.48 -20.94 20.82
C GLU A 245 8.25 -19.86 21.60
N ASP A 246 9.57 -19.74 21.40
CA ASP A 246 10.35 -18.62 21.90
C ASP A 246 10.16 -17.41 20.96
N PRO A 247 9.66 -16.26 21.46
CA PRO A 247 9.47 -15.06 20.63
C PRO A 247 10.76 -14.49 20.03
N GLN A 248 11.93 -14.90 20.52
CA GLN A 248 13.24 -14.50 20.00
C GLN A 248 13.76 -15.42 18.90
N MET A 249 13.10 -16.54 18.62
CA MET A 249 13.55 -17.53 17.66
C MET A 249 12.57 -17.60 16.48
N GLU A 250 13.10 -17.94 15.30
CA GLU A 250 12.29 -18.17 14.12
C GLU A 250 12.68 -19.49 13.44
N CYS A 251 11.66 -20.22 13.00
CA CYS A 251 11.83 -21.46 12.26
C CYS A 251 11.84 -21.17 10.75
N LEU A 252 13.01 -21.29 10.12
CA LEU A 252 13.17 -21.06 8.69
C LEU A 252 13.38 -22.37 7.92
N MET A 253 12.96 -22.35 6.65
CA MET A 253 13.21 -23.46 5.74
C MET A 253 14.68 -23.47 5.33
N GLY A 254 15.35 -24.57 5.67
CA GLY A 254 16.74 -24.80 5.35
C GLY A 254 16.92 -25.52 4.02
N HIS A 255 17.88 -26.44 4.00
CA HIS A 255 18.20 -27.26 2.84
C HIS A 255 17.21 -28.42 2.69
N LYS A 256 17.24 -29.04 1.50
CA LYS A 256 16.51 -30.28 1.25
C LYS A 256 17.46 -31.47 1.34
N THR A 257 16.97 -32.60 1.80
CA THR A 257 17.70 -33.87 1.74
C THR A 257 17.92 -34.28 0.29
N LYS A 258 18.80 -35.27 0.03
CA LYS A 258 19.02 -35.85 -1.31
C LYS A 258 17.73 -36.36 -1.97
N GLU A 259 16.75 -36.77 -1.17
CA GLU A 259 15.44 -37.27 -1.59
C GLU A 259 14.40 -36.14 -1.76
N GLY A 260 14.79 -34.88 -1.51
CA GLY A 260 13.94 -33.71 -1.67
C GLY A 260 13.06 -33.37 -0.45
N LYS A 261 13.23 -34.05 0.69
CA LYS A 261 12.52 -33.72 1.94
C LYS A 261 13.01 -32.36 2.45
N ARG A 262 12.07 -31.49 2.85
CA ARG A 262 12.40 -30.16 3.36
C ARG A 262 12.83 -30.24 4.82
N CYS A 263 13.96 -29.64 5.13
CA CYS A 263 14.47 -29.49 6.48
C CYS A 263 14.41 -28.04 6.92
N TYR A 264 14.51 -27.82 8.22
CA TYR A 264 14.30 -26.53 8.85
C TYR A 264 15.41 -26.25 9.86
N GLU A 265 15.66 -24.99 10.10
CA GLU A 265 16.66 -24.52 11.05
C GLU A 265 16.02 -23.46 11.94
N CYS A 266 16.39 -23.48 13.22
CA CYS A 266 15.94 -22.48 14.15
C CYS A 266 17.05 -21.47 14.38
N ILE A 267 16.76 -20.20 14.09
CA ILE A 267 17.71 -19.12 14.20
C ILE A 267 17.16 -18.00 15.08
N ASP A 268 18.04 -17.15 15.59
CA ASP A 268 17.64 -15.93 16.28
C ASP A 268 16.85 -15.04 15.30
N ARG A 269 15.64 -14.65 15.70
CA ARG A 269 14.82 -13.70 14.97
C ARG A 269 15.53 -12.34 14.96
N VAL A 270 15.69 -11.77 13.77
CA VAL A 270 16.25 -10.42 13.63
C VAL A 270 15.30 -9.45 14.31
N LYS A 271 15.77 -8.81 15.39
CA LYS A 271 14.98 -7.83 16.15
C LYS A 271 14.61 -6.65 15.24
N GLU A 272 13.32 -6.34 15.19
CA GLU A 272 12.82 -5.18 14.48
C GLU A 272 12.98 -3.92 15.34
N CYS A 273 12.93 -2.73 14.73
CA CYS A 273 12.99 -1.47 15.49
C CYS A 273 11.91 -1.41 16.58
N LYS A 274 10.72 -1.97 16.30
CA LYS A 274 9.58 -2.01 17.22
C LYS A 274 9.86 -2.83 18.49
N ASP A 275 10.61 -3.93 18.36
CA ASP A 275 11.02 -4.77 19.49
C ASP A 275 11.96 -4.02 20.46
N LEU A 276 12.61 -2.97 19.97
CA LEU A 276 13.53 -2.11 20.72
C LEU A 276 12.87 -0.78 21.13
N SER A 277 11.54 -0.66 21.04
CA SER A 277 10.79 0.58 21.29
C SER A 277 11.17 1.75 20.37
N PHE A 278 11.72 1.46 19.20
CA PHE A 278 11.96 2.42 18.12
C PHE A 278 10.93 2.24 17.01
N VAL A 279 10.87 3.23 16.12
CA VAL A 279 9.99 3.22 14.95
C VAL A 279 10.79 3.04 13.67
N ASP A 280 10.16 2.47 12.65
CA ASP A 280 10.72 2.41 11.30
C ASP A 280 10.57 3.75 10.57
N PHE A 281 11.02 3.83 9.31
CA PHE A 281 10.99 5.06 8.53
C PHE A 281 9.56 5.53 8.20
N GLU A 282 8.61 4.62 7.97
CA GLU A 282 7.23 5.00 7.65
C GLU A 282 6.51 5.56 8.88
N ASP A 283 6.70 4.91 10.03
CA ASP A 283 6.19 5.37 11.31
C ASP A 283 6.86 6.69 11.73
N CYS A 284 8.17 6.84 11.47
CA CYS A 284 8.91 8.09 11.67
C CYS A 284 8.35 9.25 10.82
N ARG A 285 8.06 8.99 9.55
CA ARG A 285 7.44 9.97 8.65
C ARG A 285 6.04 10.36 9.15
N SER A 286 5.28 9.40 9.65
CA SER A 286 3.95 9.64 10.22
C SER A 286 4.03 10.45 11.51
N CYS A 287 5.03 10.19 12.36
CA CYS A 287 5.35 10.99 13.54
C CYS A 287 5.67 12.44 13.16
N ALA A 288 6.52 12.67 12.16
CA ALA A 288 6.91 14.01 11.73
C ALA A 288 5.76 14.84 11.12
N GLN A 289 4.65 14.20 10.75
CA GLN A 289 3.43 14.89 10.31
C GLN A 289 2.55 15.34 11.48
N GLN A 290 2.75 14.80 12.68
CA GLN A 290 2.01 15.22 13.87
C GLN A 290 2.53 16.57 14.35
N THR A 291 1.61 17.49 14.67
CA THR A 291 1.97 18.80 15.22
C THR A 291 2.67 18.64 16.56
N GLY A 292 3.85 19.24 16.70
CA GLY A 292 4.62 19.19 17.94
C GLY A 292 5.48 17.93 18.11
N LYS A 293 5.66 17.11 17.07
CA LYS A 293 6.58 15.96 17.13
C LYS A 293 7.66 16.03 16.06
N GLU A 294 8.79 15.43 16.37
CA GLU A 294 9.91 15.28 15.45
C GLU A 294 10.54 13.90 15.60
N CYS A 295 11.18 13.47 14.52
CA CYS A 295 11.74 12.13 14.44
C CYS A 295 13.26 12.20 14.35
N HIS A 296 13.92 11.50 15.28
CA HIS A 296 15.38 11.46 15.39
C HIS A 296 15.91 10.09 14.99
N THR A 297 17.07 10.05 14.34
CA THR A 297 17.73 8.78 13.99
C THR A 297 18.43 8.20 15.21
N VAL A 298 18.24 6.89 15.45
CA VAL A 298 18.92 6.16 16.52
C VAL A 298 19.63 4.95 15.92
N LYS A 299 20.93 4.82 16.17
CA LYS A 299 21.68 3.62 15.81
C LYS A 299 21.38 2.53 16.84
N ALA A 300 20.29 1.80 16.63
CA ALA A 300 19.81 0.78 17.55
C ALA A 300 20.20 -0.66 17.18
N LEU A 301 20.41 -0.95 15.89
CA LEU A 301 20.70 -2.31 15.40
C LEU A 301 22.13 -2.42 14.88
N GLN A 302 22.84 -3.50 15.27
CA GLN A 302 24.11 -3.91 14.64
C GLN A 302 23.81 -4.45 13.24
N GLY A 303 23.52 -3.56 12.29
CA GLY A 303 23.13 -3.91 10.93
C GLY A 303 22.67 -2.68 10.15
N GLN A 304 22.52 -2.81 8.83
CA GLN A 304 22.13 -1.72 7.91
C GLN A 304 20.76 -1.09 8.18
N GLN A 305 20.00 -1.55 9.18
CA GLN A 305 18.67 -1.04 9.50
C GLN A 305 18.75 0.17 10.42
N GLN A 306 18.33 1.33 9.91
CA GLN A 306 18.21 2.56 10.68
C GLN A 306 16.86 2.58 11.39
N CYS A 307 16.90 2.71 12.71
CA CYS A 307 15.71 2.91 13.53
C CYS A 307 15.60 4.39 13.90
N PHE A 308 14.40 4.80 14.28
CA PHE A 308 14.12 6.19 14.64
C PHE A 308 13.37 6.28 15.96
N GLN A 309 13.43 7.44 16.58
CA GLN A 309 12.70 7.76 17.80
C GLN A 309 11.82 8.99 17.56
N CYS A 310 10.52 8.80 17.76
CA CYS A 310 9.54 9.88 17.73
C CYS A 310 9.54 10.59 19.09
N MET A 311 9.88 11.87 19.10
CA MET A 311 9.93 12.69 20.31
C MET A 311 9.08 13.95 20.13
N GLU A 312 8.71 14.60 21.23
CA GLU A 312 8.11 15.92 21.18
C GLU A 312 9.15 16.92 20.63
N ARG A 313 8.73 17.70 19.64
CA ARG A 313 9.54 18.77 19.05
C ARG A 313 9.71 19.87 20.08
N LEU A 314 10.96 20.22 20.36
CA LEU A 314 11.30 21.34 21.23
C LEU A 314 10.69 22.64 20.69
N GLU A 315 10.01 23.39 21.56
CA GLU A 315 9.43 24.68 21.23
C GLU A 315 10.56 25.69 21.00
N LYS A 316 10.62 26.29 19.80
CA LYS A 316 11.65 27.30 19.47
C LYS A 316 11.15 28.69 19.84
N CYS A 317 12.06 29.64 20.06
CA CYS A 317 11.68 31.04 20.30
C CYS A 317 10.89 31.62 19.12
N THR A 318 11.20 31.20 17.89
CA THR A 318 10.43 31.56 16.69
C THR A 318 8.99 31.08 16.73
N ASP A 319 8.71 29.93 17.36
CA ASP A 319 7.35 29.40 17.52
C ASP A 319 6.51 30.28 18.47
N LEU A 320 7.17 31.04 19.36
CA LEU A 320 6.55 32.08 20.21
C LEU A 320 6.50 33.47 19.54
N GLY A 321 7.00 33.60 18.30
CA GLY A 321 7.16 34.89 17.62
C GLY A 321 8.28 35.76 18.20
N LEU A 322 9.25 35.15 18.89
CA LEU A 322 10.37 35.79 19.56
C LEU A 322 11.70 35.42 18.87
N LEU A 323 12.76 36.13 19.24
CA LEU A 323 14.12 35.93 18.75
C LEU A 323 14.89 34.95 19.63
N ASP A 324 15.69 34.10 18.98
CA ASP A 324 16.72 33.32 19.66
C ASP A 324 17.91 34.22 20.06
N PRO A 325 18.73 33.82 21.05
CA PRO A 325 19.87 34.62 21.51
C PRO A 325 20.85 35.02 20.38
N ALA A 326 21.02 34.15 19.38
CA ALA A 326 21.89 34.39 18.24
C ALA A 326 21.33 35.48 17.30
N ASP A 327 20.01 35.61 17.21
CA ASP A 327 19.33 36.56 16.32
C ASP A 327 19.25 37.97 16.92
N CYS A 328 19.53 38.13 18.21
CA CYS A 328 19.63 39.44 18.86
C CYS A 328 20.67 40.35 18.21
N TYR A 329 21.72 39.80 17.61
CA TYR A 329 22.76 40.58 16.95
C TYR A 329 22.18 41.50 15.85
N GLY A 330 21.18 41.04 15.11
CA GLY A 330 20.50 41.84 14.10
C GLY A 330 19.70 43.00 14.69
N CYS A 331 19.11 42.80 15.88
CA CYS A 331 18.38 43.84 16.60
C CYS A 331 19.32 44.91 17.17
N ASP A 332 20.38 44.48 17.86
CA ASP A 332 21.32 45.37 18.54
C ASP A 332 22.24 46.14 17.57
N SER A 333 22.30 45.69 16.31
CA SER A 333 22.99 46.42 15.24
C SER A 333 22.32 47.76 14.90
N ASP A 334 21.02 47.92 15.18
CA ASP A 334 20.34 49.22 15.07
C ASP A 334 20.53 50.00 16.39
N PRO A 335 21.22 51.16 16.39
CA PRO A 335 21.44 51.92 17.62
C PRO A 335 20.14 52.37 18.30
N LYS A 336 19.01 52.38 17.59
CA LYS A 336 17.69 52.73 18.12
C LYS A 336 16.91 51.55 18.68
N LYS A 337 17.45 50.33 18.62
CA LYS A 337 16.78 49.11 19.11
C LYS A 337 17.64 48.36 20.11
N GLU A 338 16.97 47.60 20.96
CA GLU A 338 17.58 46.68 21.92
C GLU A 338 16.88 45.33 21.89
N CYS A 339 17.68 44.28 22.01
CA CYS A 339 17.19 42.94 22.28
C CYS A 339 17.03 42.73 23.78
N VAL A 340 15.80 42.47 24.24
CA VAL A 340 15.52 42.27 25.66
C VAL A 340 14.88 40.91 25.94
N PRO A 341 15.19 40.27 27.08
CA PRO A 341 14.51 39.04 27.48
C PRO A 341 13.01 39.27 27.59
N ASP A 342 12.22 38.37 27.01
CA ASP A 342 10.76 38.36 27.13
C ASP A 342 10.29 37.04 27.78
N LYS A 343 9.79 36.08 26.98
CA LYS A 343 9.27 34.79 27.48
C LYS A 343 10.32 33.67 27.43
N LYS A 344 10.02 32.57 28.11
CA LYS A 344 10.77 31.31 28.00
C LYS A 344 9.95 30.25 27.25
N THR A 345 10.61 29.35 26.55
CA THR A 345 9.99 28.15 25.96
C THR A 345 9.53 27.19 27.06
N LYS A 346 8.68 26.21 26.73
CA LYS A 346 8.24 25.16 27.67
C LYS A 346 9.38 24.41 28.35
N GLU A 347 10.52 24.30 27.69
CA GLU A 347 11.73 23.62 28.17
C GLU A 347 12.67 24.56 28.93
N GLY A 348 12.29 25.83 29.10
CA GLY A 348 12.97 26.82 29.93
C GLY A 348 14.00 27.69 29.20
N TRP A 349 14.09 27.64 27.87
CA TRP A 349 15.00 28.48 27.09
C TRP A 349 14.52 29.93 27.04
N GLN A 350 15.40 30.89 27.33
CA GLN A 350 15.05 32.31 27.29
C GLN A 350 14.99 32.83 25.85
N CYS A 351 13.86 33.43 25.50
CA CYS A 351 13.62 34.10 24.24
C CYS A 351 13.64 35.62 24.41
N PHE A 352 13.89 36.33 23.31
CA PHE A 352 14.11 37.77 23.31
C PHE A 352 13.16 38.48 22.35
N VAL A 353 12.87 39.74 22.61
CA VAL A 353 12.11 40.61 21.71
C VAL A 353 12.95 41.83 21.35
N CYS A 354 12.89 42.21 20.07
CA CYS A 354 13.50 43.44 19.61
C CYS A 354 12.54 44.60 19.80
N ARG A 355 12.92 45.59 20.61
CA ARG A 355 12.11 46.80 20.86
C ARG A 355 12.93 48.07 20.64
N GLU A 356 12.26 49.20 20.43
CA GLU A 356 12.96 50.49 20.37
C GLU A 356 13.58 50.81 21.73
N LYS A 357 14.85 51.23 21.73
CA LYS A 357 15.50 51.79 22.91
C LYS A 357 14.79 53.08 23.30
N PRO A 358 14.61 53.33 24.62
CA PRO A 358 14.11 54.61 25.08
C PRO A 358 14.97 55.76 24.53
N GLN A 359 14.34 56.77 23.94
CA GLN A 359 15.06 57.93 23.44
C GLN A 359 15.70 58.70 24.60
N GLU A 360 17.02 58.94 24.51
CA GLU A 360 17.74 59.73 25.51
C GLU A 360 17.70 61.23 25.18
N CYS A 361 17.78 62.09 26.20
CA CYS A 361 17.81 63.54 25.99
C CYS A 361 19.01 63.99 25.14
N GLY A 362 20.14 63.30 25.25
CA GLY A 362 21.33 63.54 24.42
C GLY A 362 21.07 63.36 22.92
N GLU A 363 20.17 62.44 22.53
CA GLU A 363 19.78 62.27 21.12
C GLU A 363 19.01 63.49 20.58
N LEU A 364 18.29 64.20 21.45
CA LEU A 364 17.63 65.47 21.14
C LEU A 364 18.60 66.66 21.20
N LYS A 365 19.88 66.42 21.51
CA LYS A 365 20.89 67.44 21.85
C LYS A 365 20.43 68.34 23.01
N LEU A 366 19.72 67.74 23.96
CA LEU A 366 19.21 68.37 25.17
C LEU A 366 19.85 67.70 26.39
N LEU A 367 19.83 68.41 27.51
CA LEU A 367 20.37 67.93 28.77
C LEU A 367 19.36 67.03 29.47
N ASP A 368 19.84 65.96 30.08
CA ASP A 368 19.06 65.21 31.04
C ASP A 368 18.99 65.94 32.40
N GLN A 369 18.25 65.39 33.35
CA GLN A 369 18.08 66.00 34.69
C GLN A 369 19.40 66.14 35.46
N LYS A 370 20.37 65.25 35.23
CA LYS A 370 21.65 65.25 35.92
C LYS A 370 22.58 66.31 35.32
N GLU A 371 22.69 66.34 34.00
CA GLU A 371 23.45 67.37 33.24
C GLU A 371 22.86 68.77 33.47
N CYS A 372 21.55 68.86 33.65
CA CYS A 372 20.85 70.08 34.05
C CYS A 372 21.35 70.63 35.40
N GLY A 373 21.66 69.76 36.35
CA GLY A 373 22.26 70.14 37.63
C GLY A 373 23.66 70.75 37.47
N GLU A 374 24.43 70.25 36.51
CA GLU A 374 25.76 70.81 36.17
C GLU A 374 25.63 72.18 35.48
N CYS A 375 24.65 72.36 34.59
CA CYS A 375 24.33 73.68 34.02
C CYS A 375 23.96 74.72 35.08
N ALA A 376 23.10 74.34 36.03
CA ALA A 376 22.65 75.22 37.11
C ALA A 376 23.73 75.54 38.15
N ALA A 377 24.90 74.89 38.08
CA ALA A 377 26.03 75.23 38.93
C ALA A 377 26.70 76.56 38.52
N ASP A 378 26.53 77.01 37.28
CA ASP A 378 26.94 78.35 36.85
C ASP A 378 25.84 79.37 37.23
N PRO A 379 26.12 80.35 38.11
CA PRO A 379 25.13 81.33 38.56
C PRO A 379 24.51 82.16 37.42
N LYS A 380 25.20 82.25 36.28
CA LYS A 380 24.75 83.02 35.11
C LYS A 380 23.85 82.19 34.18
N LYS A 381 23.65 80.90 34.45
CA LYS A 381 22.88 80.01 33.59
C LYS A 381 21.71 79.41 34.35
N GLU A 382 20.63 79.16 33.63
CA GLU A 382 19.48 78.42 34.11
C GLU A 382 19.20 77.24 33.20
N CYS A 383 18.66 76.19 33.81
CA CYS A 383 18.25 75.01 33.10
C CYS A 383 16.73 75.04 32.92
N ALA A 384 16.28 75.28 31.69
CA ALA A 384 14.87 75.44 31.36
C ALA A 384 14.30 74.15 30.72
N PRO A 385 13.05 73.74 31.05
CA PRO A 385 12.39 72.65 30.34
C PRO A 385 12.31 72.95 28.85
N ALA A 386 12.73 71.98 28.04
CA ALA A 386 12.68 72.05 26.59
C ALA A 386 11.66 71.04 26.05
N LYS A 387 12.10 70.06 25.26
CA LYS A 387 11.24 69.01 24.69
C LYS A 387 11.19 67.77 25.59
N GLN A 388 10.19 66.94 25.38
CA GLN A 388 10.11 65.59 25.98
C GLN A 388 10.61 64.54 24.98
N THR A 389 11.15 63.43 25.48
CA THR A 389 11.45 62.23 24.68
C THR A 389 10.15 61.58 24.20
N LYS A 390 10.22 60.62 23.27
CA LYS A 390 9.04 59.87 22.80
C LYS A 390 8.28 59.16 23.93
N GLU A 391 8.97 58.84 25.02
CA GLU A 391 8.43 58.17 26.22
C GLU A 391 7.90 59.18 27.25
N GLY A 392 7.92 60.49 26.95
CA GLY A 392 7.41 61.54 27.83
C GLY A 392 8.42 62.04 28.88
N ARG A 393 9.69 61.65 28.80
CA ARG A 393 10.72 62.12 29.75
C ARG A 393 11.10 63.57 29.42
N GLN A 394 11.03 64.47 30.39
CA GLN A 394 11.39 65.88 30.20
C GLN A 394 12.90 66.04 29.99
N CYS A 395 13.28 66.69 28.90
CA CYS A 395 14.64 67.15 28.64
C CYS A 395 14.75 68.65 28.82
N PHE A 396 15.95 69.13 29.05
CA PHE A 396 16.22 70.51 29.42
C PHE A 396 17.23 71.17 28.47
N VAL A 397 17.22 72.49 28.42
CA VAL A 397 18.21 73.29 27.72
C VAL A 397 18.88 74.25 28.70
N CYS A 398 20.21 74.31 28.65
CA CYS A 398 20.98 75.29 29.40
C CYS A 398 20.97 76.61 28.64
N ARG A 399 20.48 77.68 29.27
CA ARG A 399 20.46 79.02 28.68
C ARG A 399 20.92 80.03 29.72
N ASP A 400 21.35 81.20 29.27
CA ASP A 400 21.75 82.26 30.19
C ASP A 400 20.51 82.72 30.97
N LYS A 401 20.68 82.81 32.29
CA LYS A 401 19.66 83.31 33.19
C LYS A 401 19.43 84.79 32.84
N PRO A 402 18.18 85.24 32.62
CA PRO A 402 17.90 86.65 32.41
C PRO A 402 18.47 87.46 33.59
N GLN A 403 19.35 88.42 33.30
CA GLN A 403 19.94 89.27 34.34
C GLN A 403 18.84 90.07 35.02
N GLU A 404 18.73 89.95 36.34
CA GLU A 404 17.87 90.82 37.11
C GLU A 404 18.52 92.21 37.17
N CYS A 405 17.72 93.29 37.11
CA CYS A 405 18.23 94.67 37.12
C CYS A 405 19.21 94.93 38.28
N ALA A 406 18.95 94.32 39.45
CA ALA A 406 19.80 94.38 40.62
C ALA A 406 21.24 93.88 40.37
N GLU A 407 21.43 92.89 39.51
CA GLU A 407 22.75 92.32 39.17
C GLU A 407 23.57 93.24 38.25
N LEU A 408 22.91 94.17 37.56
CA LEU A 408 23.53 95.19 36.71
C LEU A 408 23.77 96.52 37.44
N ASN A 409 23.54 96.58 38.76
CA ASN A 409 23.45 97.83 39.53
C ASN A 409 22.40 98.81 38.96
N LEU A 410 21.40 98.29 38.25
CA LEU A 410 20.27 99.06 37.76
C LEU A 410 19.12 98.89 38.77
N ILE A 411 18.53 100.01 39.17
CA ILE A 411 17.35 100.01 40.04
C ILE A 411 16.21 99.27 39.34
N ASP A 412 15.59 98.32 40.02
CA ASP A 412 14.40 97.65 39.51
C ASP A 412 13.22 98.63 39.47
N GLN A 413 12.14 98.24 38.79
CA GLN A 413 10.99 99.11 38.62
C GLN A 413 10.31 99.48 39.95
N SER A 414 10.47 98.66 41.01
CA SER A 414 9.99 98.98 42.35
C SER A 414 10.88 100.00 43.08
N ALA A 415 12.19 99.98 42.86
CA ALA A 415 13.13 101.00 43.36
C ALA A 415 13.01 102.35 42.63
N CYS A 416 12.53 102.37 41.39
CA CYS A 416 12.17 103.61 40.68
C CYS A 416 11.11 104.45 41.44
N ALA A 417 10.22 103.81 42.21
CA ALA A 417 9.22 104.54 43.00
C ALA A 417 9.86 105.37 44.13
N GLY A 418 11.02 104.97 44.66
CA GLY A 418 11.73 105.69 45.72
C GLY A 418 12.52 106.92 45.25
N CYS A 419 12.94 106.96 43.98
CA CYS A 419 13.66 108.12 43.42
C CYS A 419 12.74 109.31 43.10
N VAL A 420 11.42 109.10 42.99
CA VAL A 420 10.45 110.17 42.72
C VAL A 420 10.18 111.05 43.96
N GLU A 421 10.51 110.57 45.17
CA GLU A 421 10.23 111.29 46.43
C GLU A 421 11.40 112.13 47.00
N ASP A 422 12.60 112.10 46.39
CA ASP A 422 13.77 112.87 46.87
C ASP A 422 14.46 113.68 45.73
N PRO A 423 14.15 114.97 45.55
CA PRO A 423 14.65 115.80 44.45
C PRO A 423 16.13 116.22 44.57
N LYS A 424 16.94 115.55 45.40
CA LYS A 424 18.39 115.79 45.55
C LYS A 424 19.29 114.74 44.89
N LYS A 425 18.73 113.81 44.13
CA LYS A 425 19.48 112.69 43.50
C LYS A 425 19.22 112.52 42.00
N GLU A 426 19.03 113.64 41.27
CA GLU A 426 19.13 113.63 39.79
C GLU A 426 20.54 113.29 39.30
#